data_AF-A0A3D0H9C9-F1
#
_entry.id   AF-A0A3D0H9C9-F1
#
_cell.length_a   1.000
_cell.length_b   1.000
_cell.length_c   1.000
_cell.angle_alpha   90.00
_cell.angle_beta   90.00
_cell.angle_gamma   90.00
#
_symmetry.space_group_name_H-M   'P 1'
#
loop_
_entity.id
_entity.type
_entity.pdbx_description
1 polymer ?
#
loop_
_entity_poly.entity_id
_entity_poly.type
_entity_poly.pdbx_seq_one_letter_code
_entity_poly.pdbx_strand_id
1 'polypeptide(L)' 'LICMGSSISTAGGFSKVLPQPVIAFIGDSTFFHAGVPGLINAVAHDHRFLLVILDNGTTA' A
#
# COMPACT_ATOMS: atom_id res chain seq x y z
N LEU A 1 -6.88 3.85 5.54
CA LEU A 1 -6.87 4.92 6.57
C LEU A 1 -7.31 4.45 7.96
N ILE A 2 -7.82 3.21 8.12
CA ILE A 2 -8.43 2.77 9.39
C ILE A 2 -7.49 1.83 10.20
N CYS A 3 -6.39 1.32 9.64
CA CYS A 3 -5.42 0.48 10.35
C CYS A 3 -4.03 0.47 9.68
N MET A 4 -3.02 -0.04 10.39
CA MET A 4 -1.67 -0.29 9.84
C MET A 4 -1.76 -1.24 8.63
N GLY A 5 -1.09 -0.89 7.52
CA GLY A 5 -1.08 -1.71 6.30
C GLY A 5 -2.31 -1.57 5.39
N SER A 6 -3.39 -0.91 5.83
CA SER A 6 -4.60 -0.68 5.01
C SER A 6 -4.36 0.27 3.82
N SER A 7 -3.22 0.97 3.77
CA SER A 7 -2.90 1.91 2.69
C SER A 7 -2.86 1.23 1.32
N ILE A 8 -2.33 0.01 1.23
CA ILE A 8 -2.19 -0.72 -0.04
C ILE A 8 -3.55 -1.17 -0.59
N SER A 9 -4.41 -1.77 0.24
CA SER A 9 -5.74 -2.22 -0.19
C SER A 9 -6.65 -1.04 -0.55
N THR A 10 -6.56 0.06 0.21
CA THR A 10 -7.29 1.30 -0.08
C THR A 10 -6.84 1.89 -1.42
N ALA A 11 -5.53 1.94 -1.66
CA ALA A 11 -4.98 2.44 -2.92
C ALA A 11 -5.34 1.56 -4.11
N GLY A 12 -5.37 0.23 -3.93
CA GLY A 12 -5.87 -0.70 -4.94
C GLY A 12 -7.34 -0.43 -5.32
N GLY A 13 -8.21 -0.22 -4.33
CA GLY A 13 -9.60 0.17 -4.55
C GLY A 13 -9.71 1.52 -5.28
N PHE A 14 -8.98 2.54 -4.82
CA PHE A 14 -8.97 3.85 -5.45
C PHE A 14 -8.42 3.83 -6.88
N SER A 15 -7.40 3.02 -7.17
CA SER A 15 -6.83 2.90 -8.52
C SER A 15 -7.82 2.41 -9.58
N LYS A 16 -8.91 1.73 -9.16
CA LYS A 16 -9.95 1.23 -10.06
C LYS A 16 -11.06 2.23 -10.33
N VAL A 17 -11.31 3.15 -9.40
CA VAL A 17 -12.48 4.07 -9.46
C VAL A 17 -12.09 5.50 -9.80
N LEU A 18 -10.86 5.90 -9.45
CA LEU A 18 -10.36 7.24 -9.71
C LEU A 18 -9.55 7.27 -11.01
N PRO A 19 -9.79 8.25 -11.90
CA PRO A 19 -8.93 8.47 -13.06
C PRO A 19 -7.58 9.10 -12.70
N GLN A 20 -7.46 9.68 -11.50
CA GLN A 20 -6.24 10.31 -11.02
C GLN A 20 -5.20 9.27 -10.58
N PRO A 21 -3.89 9.56 -10.71
CA PRO A 21 -2.85 8.74 -10.11
C PRO A 21 -3.04 8.61 -8.59
N VAL A 22 -3.00 7.36 -8.10
CA VAL A 22 -3.11 7.06 -6.67
C VAL A 22 -1.73 6.81 -6.09
N ILE A 23 -1.43 7.45 -4.95
CA ILE A 23 -0.17 7.30 -4.23
C ILE A 23 -0.48 6.81 -2.82
N ALA A 24 0.17 5.73 -2.40
CA ALA A 24 0.10 5.15 -1.07
C ALA A 24 1.44 5.29 -0.35
N PHE A 25 1.39 5.60 0.94
CA PHE A 25 2.56 5.60 1.81
C PHE A 25 2.43 4.48 2.85
N ILE A 26 3.55 3.83 3.18
CA ILE A 26 3.64 2.81 4.23
C ILE A 26 5.03 2.86 4.86
N GLY A 27 5.14 2.68 6.18
CA GLY A 27 6.45 2.50 6.84
C GLY A 27 7.02 1.11 6.57
N ASP A 28 8.35 0.96 6.64
CA ASP A 28 9.05 -0.32 6.45
C ASP A 28 8.59 -1.42 7.41
N SER A 29 8.51 -1.12 8.72
CA SER A 29 8.05 -2.07 9.73
C SER A 29 6.62 -2.57 9.44
N THR A 30 5.71 -1.66 9.09
CA THR A 30 4.32 -1.98 8.73
C THR A 30 4.26 -2.73 7.40
N PHE A 31 5.16 -2.42 6.45
CA PHE A 31 5.26 -3.12 5.18
C PHE A 31 5.59 -4.60 5.40
N PHE A 32 6.63 -4.90 6.20
CA PHE A 32 7.01 -6.27 6.52
C PHE A 32 6.02 -6.98 7.43
N HIS A 33 5.40 -6.28 8.39
CA HIS A 33 4.43 -6.86 9.32
C HIS A 33 3.10 -7.22 8.63
N ALA A 34 2.55 -6.32 7.81
CA ALA A 34 1.19 -6.46 7.28
C ALA A 34 0.99 -5.98 5.83
N GLY A 35 1.98 -5.30 5.23
CA GLY A 35 1.86 -4.74 3.88
C GLY A 35 2.08 -5.73 2.74
N VAL A 36 2.97 -6.72 2.91
CA VAL A 36 3.33 -7.69 1.87
C VAL A 36 2.12 -8.45 1.30
N PRO A 37 1.20 -9.02 2.11
CA PRO A 37 0.02 -9.70 1.56
C PRO A 37 -0.87 -8.78 0.72
N GLY A 38 -1.03 -7.52 1.15
CA GLY A 38 -1.78 -6.50 0.40
C GLY A 38 -1.13 -6.17 -0.94
N LEU A 39 0.21 -6.10 -0.98
CA LEU A 39 0.97 -5.84 -2.22
C LEU A 39 0.86 -7.01 -3.20
N ILE A 40 0.98 -8.24 -2.72
CA ILE A 40 0.80 -9.44 -3.55
C ILE A 40 -0.58 -9.42 -4.19
N ASN A 41 -1.63 -9.15 -3.40
CA ASN A 41 -2.98 -9.03 -3.91
C ASN A 41 -3.11 -7.91 -4.96
N ALA A 42 -2.42 -6.78 -4.76
CA ALA A 42 -2.43 -5.68 -5.72
C ALA A 42 -1.79 -6.03 -7.07
N VAL A 43 -0.66 -6.74 -7.06
CA VAL A 43 -0.01 -7.21 -8.28
C VAL A 43 -0.87 -8.26 -8.98
N ALA A 44 -1.46 -9.19 -8.23
CA ALA A 44 -2.32 -10.24 -8.78
C ALA A 44 -3.58 -9.71 -9.48
N HIS A 45 -4.03 -8.50 -9.12
CA HIS A 45 -5.25 -7.87 -9.67
C HIS A 45 -4.97 -6.61 -10.50
N ASP A 46 -3.73 -6.41 -10.95
CA ASP A 46 -3.29 -5.28 -11.79
C ASP A 46 -3.73 -3.91 -11.24
N HIS A 47 -3.56 -3.71 -9.94
CA HIS A 47 -3.87 -2.43 -9.31
C HIS A 47 -2.81 -1.38 -9.63
N ARG A 48 -3.23 -0.29 -10.30
CA ARG A 48 -2.32 0.76 -10.78
C ARG A 48 -2.21 1.92 -9.78
N PHE A 49 -1.28 1.82 -8.83
CA PHE A 49 -0.94 2.90 -7.90
C PHE A 49 0.57 2.93 -7.63
N LEU A 50 1.08 4.06 -7.14
CA LEU A 50 2.44 4.20 -6.64
C LEU A 50 2.47 3.87 -5.16
N LEU A 51 3.27 2.88 -4.76
CA LEU A 51 3.55 2.59 -3.36
C LEU A 51 4.90 3.20 -2.96
N VAL A 52 4.90 4.08 -1.97
CA VAL A 52 6.11 4.65 -1.36
C VAL A 52 6.33 3.99 -0.01
N ILE A 53 7.45 3.29 0.11
CA ILE A 53 7.89 2.67 1.37
C ILE A 53 8.83 3.67 2.07
N LEU A 54 8.46 4.06 3.28
CA LEU A 54 9.23 4.96 4.13
C LEU A 54 10.14 4.11 5.03
N ASP A 55 11.34 3.84 4.54
CA ASP A 55 12.36 3.11 5.27
C ASP A 55 13.11 4.05 6.22
N ASN A 56 12.92 3.82 7.52
CA ASN A 56 13.61 4.58 8.57
C ASN A 56 14.60 3.71 9.37
N GLY A 57 14.72 2.41 9.07
CA GLY A 57 15.60 1.47 9.78
C GLY A 57 15.28 1.27 11.27
N THR A 58 14.11 1.71 11.74
CA THR A 58 13.66 1.60 13.14
C THR A 58 12.34 0.84 13.21
N THR A 59 12.13 0.10 14.30
CA THR A 59 10.87 -0.63 14.50
C THR A 59 9.76 0.32 14.96
N ALA A 60 8.66 0.40 14.21
CA ALA A 60 7.38 0.97 14.65
C ALA A 60 6.22 0.01 14.42
#